data_AF-A0A800FJC4-F1
#
_entry.id   AF-A0A800FJC4-F1
#
_cell.length_a   1.000
_cell.length_b   1.000
_cell.length_c   1.000
_cell.angle_alpha   90.00
_cell.angle_beta   90.00
_cell.angle_gamma   90.00
#
_symmetry.space_group_name_H-M   'P 1'
#
loop_
_entity.id
_entity.type
_entity.pdbx_description
1 polymer ?
#
loop_
_entity_poly.entity_id
_entity_poly.type
_entity_poly.pdbx_seq_one_letter_code
_entity_poly.pdbx_strand_id
1 'polypeptide(L)' 'MVLSLISHHILGGSIAADYSAQANKLIGAALADSGAYKQLGYLCNTFGPRLSGSKNLEYALDWIIG' A
#
# COMPACT_ATOMS: atom_id res chain seq x y z
N MET A 1 14.28 -33.77 -22.12
CA MET A 1 13.09 -33.11 -21.51
C MET A 1 13.35 -32.67 -20.07
N VAL A 2 13.84 -33.54 -19.18
CA VAL A 2 14.19 -33.19 -17.78
C VAL A 2 15.28 -32.12 -17.68
N LEU A 3 16.29 -32.13 -18.56
CA LEU A 3 17.38 -31.13 -18.57
C LEU A 3 16.90 -29.69 -18.88
N SER A 4 15.81 -29.54 -19.65
CA SER A 4 15.23 -28.24 -19.98
C SER A 4 14.49 -27.63 -18.78
N LEU A 5 13.78 -28.46 -18.01
CA LEU A 5 13.04 -28.03 -16.81
C LEU A 5 13.96 -27.47 -15.72
N ILE A 6 15.14 -28.06 -15.53
CA ILE A 6 16.13 -27.58 -14.54
C ILE A 6 16.67 -26.18 -14.93
N SER A 7 16.81 -25.90 -16.23
CA SER A 7 17.29 -24.59 -16.69
C SER A 7 16.33 -23.46 -16.35
N HIS A 8 15.00 -23.70 -16.40
CA HIS A 8 14.01 -22.68 -16.07
C HIS A 8 14.01 -22.30 -14.58
N HIS A 9 14.30 -23.26 -13.69
CA HIS A 9 14.42 -22.99 -12.25
C HIS A 9 15.74 -22.30 -11.86
N ILE A 10 16.81 -22.52 -12.64
CA ILE A 10 18.11 -21.87 -12.41
C ILE A 10 18.18 -20.46 -13.05
N LEU A 11 17.42 -20.21 -14.12
CA LEU A 11 17.34 -18.91 -14.81
C LEU A 11 16.22 -17.99 -14.30
N GLY A 12 15.31 -18.49 -13.46
CA GLY A 12 14.29 -17.68 -12.81
C GLY A 12 14.90 -16.86 -11.66
N GLY A 13 15.21 -15.59 -11.91
CA GLY A 13 15.66 -14.65 -10.89
C GLY A 13 14.69 -14.59 -9.71
N SER A 14 15.21 -14.30 -8.51
CA SER A 14 14.36 -14.04 -7.35
C SER A 14 13.64 -12.72 -7.56
N ILE A 15 12.30 -12.72 -7.50
CA ILE A 15 11.48 -11.49 -7.52
C ILE A 15 11.99 -10.47 -6.50
N ALA A 16 12.45 -10.93 -5.33
CA ALA A 16 13.04 -10.05 -4.34
C ALA A 16 14.34 -9.41 -4.83
N ALA A 17 15.21 -10.17 -5.52
CA ALA A 17 16.44 -9.61 -6.11
C ALA A 17 16.11 -8.57 -7.18
N ASP A 18 15.14 -8.84 -8.05
CA ASP A 18 14.77 -7.99 -9.19
C ASP A 18 14.16 -6.65 -8.75
N TYR A 19 13.44 -6.61 -7.63
CA TYR A 19 12.68 -5.43 -7.20
C TYR A 19 13.14 -4.80 -5.87
N SER A 20 14.08 -5.41 -5.14
CA SER A 20 14.51 -4.92 -3.81
C SER A 20 14.92 -3.44 -3.82
N ALA A 21 15.66 -2.99 -4.84
CA ALA A 21 16.12 -1.60 -4.91
C ALA A 21 14.95 -0.61 -5.07
N GLN A 22 13.98 -0.91 -5.92
CA GLN A 22 12.79 -0.10 -6.16
C GLN A 22 11.85 -0.15 -4.96
N ALA A 23 11.64 -1.33 -4.38
CA ALA A 23 10.85 -1.50 -3.16
C ALA A 23 11.44 -0.68 -2.00
N ASN A 24 12.75 -0.73 -1.79
CA ASN A 24 13.43 0.05 -0.75
C ASN A 24 13.28 1.56 -0.96
N LYS A 25 13.29 2.04 -2.20
CA LYS A 25 13.02 3.47 -2.49
C LYS A 25 11.60 3.87 -2.10
N LEU A 26 10.59 3.05 -2.45
CA LEU A 26 9.19 3.30 -2.10
C LEU A 26 8.98 3.26 -0.58
N ILE A 27 9.56 2.26 0.10
CA ILE A 27 9.50 2.13 1.56
C ILE A 27 10.17 3.35 2.22
N GLY A 28 11.36 3.73 1.77
CA GLY A 28 12.07 4.89 2.31
C GLY A 28 11.27 6.19 2.15
N ALA A 29 10.67 6.41 0.98
CA ALA A 29 9.82 7.57 0.74
C ALA A 29 8.56 7.56 1.63
N ALA A 30 7.91 6.41 1.76
CA ALA A 30 6.71 6.26 2.60
C ALA A 30 6.99 6.48 4.08
N LEU A 31 8.17 6.07 4.58
CA LEU A 31 8.58 6.27 5.97
C LEU A 31 9.01 7.70 6.27
N ALA A 32 9.53 8.43 5.28
CA ALA A 32 9.94 9.82 5.43
C ALA A 32 8.78 10.81 5.34
N ASP A 33 7.65 10.42 4.75
CA ASP A 33 6.46 11.26 4.62
C ASP A 33 5.49 11.13 5.80
N SER A 34 4.82 12.23 6.13
CA SER A 34 3.81 12.29 7.21
C SER A 34 2.38 12.49 6.69
N GLY A 35 2.18 12.57 5.38
CA GLY A 35 0.90 12.86 4.74
C GLY A 35 -0.16 11.84 5.13
N ALA A 36 0.12 10.55 5.02
CA ALA A 36 -0.83 9.49 5.37
C ALA A 36 -1.26 9.55 6.85
N TYR A 37 -0.34 9.83 7.76
CA TYR A 37 -0.65 9.96 9.18
C TYR A 37 -1.53 11.19 9.47
N LYS A 38 -1.25 12.32 8.81
CA LYS A 38 -2.08 13.54 8.92
C LYS A 38 -3.49 13.33 8.35
N GLN A 39 -3.60 12.65 7.22
CA GLN A 39 -4.88 12.28 6.61
C GLN A 39 -5.70 11.37 7.55
N LEU A 40 -5.07 10.36 8.15
CA LEU A 40 -5.72 9.52 9.16
C LEU A 40 -6.17 10.33 10.39
N GLY A 41 -5.33 11.26 10.86
CA GLY A 41 -5.66 12.18 11.95
C GLY A 41 -6.89 13.02 11.64
N TYR A 42 -6.96 13.61 10.43
CA TYR A 42 -8.13 14.36 9.98
C TYR A 42 -9.37 13.46 9.91
N LEU A 43 -9.25 12.26 9.32
CA LEU A 43 -10.34 11.31 9.22
C LEU A 43 -10.93 10.96 10.60
N CYS A 44 -10.07 10.71 11.60
CA CYS A 44 -10.50 10.40 12.96
C CYS A 44 -11.08 11.59 13.71
N ASN A 45 -10.41 12.75 13.66
CA ASN A 45 -10.76 13.91 14.47
C ASN A 45 -11.96 14.68 13.91
N THR A 46 -12.19 14.65 12.58
CA THR A 46 -13.27 15.38 11.93
C THR A 46 -14.57 14.58 11.90
N PHE A 47 -14.52 13.29 11.54
CA PHE A 47 -15.74 12.49 11.33
C PHE A 47 -16.11 11.58 12.51
N GLY A 48 -15.17 11.25 13.40
CA GLY A 48 -15.44 10.36 14.54
C GLY A 48 -15.82 8.92 14.11
N PRO A 49 -16.70 8.20 14.84
CA PRO A 49 -17.10 6.83 14.51
C PRO A 49 -17.81 6.73 13.15
N ARG A 50 -17.35 5.81 12.28
CA ARG A 50 -17.82 5.59 10.91
C ARG A 50 -18.43 4.20 10.75
N LEU A 51 -19.42 3.88 11.57
CA LEU A 51 -20.15 2.61 11.47
C LEU A 51 -20.91 2.55 10.13
N SER A 52 -21.05 1.34 9.56
CA SER A 52 -21.76 1.13 8.30
C SER A 52 -23.18 1.71 8.33
N GLY A 53 -23.52 2.51 7.31
CA GLY A 53 -24.82 3.18 7.19
C GLY A 53 -25.01 4.43 8.06
N SER A 54 -23.98 4.87 8.80
CA SER A 54 -24.04 6.11 9.57
C SER A 54 -23.78 7.35 8.72
N LYS A 55 -24.32 8.51 9.12
CA LYS A 55 -24.05 9.79 8.45
C LYS A 55 -22.55 10.15 8.44
N ASN A 56 -21.83 9.79 9.49
CA ASN A 56 -20.39 10.06 9.57
C ASN A 56 -19.58 9.22 8.57
N LEU A 57 -20.06 8.01 8.22
CA LEU A 57 -19.48 7.25 7.13
C LEU A 57 -19.69 7.97 5.80
N GLU A 58 -20.93 8.40 5.51
CA GLU A 58 -21.23 9.14 4.26
C GLU A 58 -20.39 10.42 4.15
N TYR A 59 -20.27 11.22 5.21
CA TYR A 59 -19.43 12.43 5.19
C TYR A 59 -17.94 12.13 4.98
N ALA A 60 -17.43 11.02 5.52
CA ALA A 60 -16.06 10.59 5.29
C ALA A 60 -15.85 10.11 3.84
N LEU A 61 -16.84 9.46 3.24
CA LEU A 61 -16.81 9.04 1.83
C LEU A 61 -16.85 10.24 0.89
N ASP A 62 -17.74 11.20 1.15
CA ASP A 62 -17.80 12.46 0.40
C ASP A 62 -16.47 13.19 0.44
N TRP A 63 -15.76 13.16 1.56
CA TRP A 63 -14.45 13.78 1.69
C TRP A 63 -13.32 13.05 0.95
N ILE A 64 -13.32 11.72 0.96
CA ILE A 64 -12.22 10.95 0.33
C ILE A 64 -12.41 10.76 -1.18
N ILE A 65 -13.65 10.84 -1.67
CA ILE A 65 -14.00 10.70 -3.09
C ILE A 65 -14.18 12.06 -3.77
N GLY A 66 -14.72 13.06 -3.05
CA GLY A 66 -15.01 14.40 -3.55
C GLY A 66 -13.76 15.20 -3.91
#